data_AF-A0A8T4YU65-F1
#
_entry.id   AF-A0A8T4YU65-F1
#
_cell.length_a   1.000
_cell.length_b   1.000
_cell.length_c   1.000
_cell.angle_alpha   90.00
_cell.angle_beta   90.00
_cell.angle_gamma   90.00
#
_symmetry.space_group_name_H-M   'P 1'
#
loop_
_entity.id
_entity.type
_entity.pdbx_description
1 polymer ?
#
loop_
_entity_poly.entity_id
_entity_poly.type
_entity_poly.pdbx_seq_one_letter_code
_entity_poly.pdbx_strand_id
1 'polypeptide(L)'
;FLGTITISLETMKFLATDIVDSLHSQGMRNAALLLGHLGSAQLLSLELSAQELLKRYRDINLAIVRFPEILKKLLAGIVDEPFGHAG
;
A
#
# COMPACT_ATOMS: atom_id res chain seq x y z
N PHE A 1 1.49 5.23 -20.80
CA PHE A 1 1.50 6.46 -21.63
C PHE A 1 2.91 7.03 -21.64
N LEU A 2 3.25 7.91 -22.58
CA LEU A 2 4.52 8.63 -22.51
C LEU A 2 4.58 9.39 -21.17
N GLY A 3 5.70 9.24 -20.45
CA GLY A 3 5.85 9.76 -19.09
C GLY A 3 5.41 8.81 -17.96
N THR A 4 4.78 7.66 -18.25
CA THR A 4 4.50 6.63 -17.22
C THR A 4 5.79 5.88 -16.87
N ILE A 5 6.19 5.94 -15.61
CA ILE A 5 7.23 5.06 -15.05
C ILE A 5 6.53 3.98 -14.23
N THR A 6 6.83 2.72 -14.53
CA THR A 6 6.29 1.55 -13.83
C THR A 6 7.41 0.85 -13.09
N ILE A 7 7.12 0.34 -11.90
CA ILE A 7 7.99 -0.56 -11.15
C ILE A 7 7.43 -1.98 -11.20
N SER A 8 8.31 -2.97 -11.16
CA SER A 8 7.87 -4.37 -11.12
C SER A 8 7.21 -4.69 -9.76
N LEU A 9 6.40 -5.76 -9.73
CA LEU A 9 5.83 -6.29 -8.49
C LEU A 9 6.92 -6.62 -7.47
N GLU A 10 8.02 -7.22 -7.90
CA GLU A 10 9.17 -7.54 -7.04
C GLU A 10 9.83 -6.28 -6.48
N THR A 11 10.08 -5.28 -7.33
CA THR A 11 10.68 -4.02 -6.91
C THR A 11 9.82 -3.33 -5.86
N MET A 12 8.49 -3.28 -6.06
CA MET A 12 7.59 -2.69 -5.07
C MET A 12 7.56 -3.49 -3.76
N LYS A 13 7.55 -4.84 -3.84
CA LYS A 13 7.61 -5.71 -2.65
C LYS A 13 8.88 -5.42 -1.83
N PHE A 14 10.04 -5.44 -2.47
CA PHE A 14 11.32 -5.22 -1.79
C PHE A 14 11.41 -3.80 -1.23
N LEU A 15 11.01 -2.79 -2.01
CA LEU A 15 11.00 -1.40 -1.54
C LEU A 15 10.14 -1.21 -0.29
N ALA A 16 8.92 -1.75 -0.28
CA ALA A 16 8.02 -1.66 0.87
C ALA A 16 8.61 -2.40 2.09
N THR A 17 9.20 -3.58 1.88
CA THR A 17 9.86 -4.34 2.94
C THR A 17 11.02 -3.56 3.54
N ASP A 18 11.94 -3.06 2.70
CA ASP A 18 13.16 -2.37 3.15
C ASP A 18 12.85 -1.10 3.94
N ILE A 19 11.83 -0.34 3.53
CA ILE A 19 11.37 0.86 4.25
C ILE A 19 10.86 0.47 5.64
N VAL A 20 9.96 -0.52 5.74
CA VAL A 20 9.38 -0.92 7.02
C VAL A 20 10.41 -1.58 7.93
N ASP A 21 11.31 -2.39 7.38
CA ASP A 21 12.44 -3.01 8.07
C ASP A 21 13.35 -1.95 8.70
N SER A 22 13.71 -0.92 7.91
CA SER A 22 14.49 0.23 8.38
C SER A 22 13.81 0.99 9.51
N LEU A 23 12.49 1.24 9.41
CA LEU A 23 11.73 1.90 10.47
C LEU A 23 11.61 1.02 11.72
N HIS A 24 11.42 -0.30 11.56
CA HIS A 24 11.36 -1.24 12.68
C HIS A 24 12.67 -1.27 13.46
N SER A 25 13.80 -1.25 12.75
CA SER A 25 15.15 -1.18 13.33
C SER A 25 15.36 0.06 14.22
N GLN A 26 14.61 1.14 13.96
CA GLN A 26 14.64 2.39 14.73
C GLN A 26 13.61 2.43 15.88
N GLY A 27 12.96 1.30 16.17
CA GLY A 27 12.01 1.17 17.27
C GLY A 27 10.54 1.35 16.89
N MET A 28 10.21 1.60 15.62
CA MET A 28 8.81 1.63 15.19
C MET A 28 8.19 0.23 15.21
N ARG A 29 6.93 0.14 15.64
CA ARG A 29 6.18 -1.14 15.71
C ARG A 29 4.87 -1.12 14.94
N ASN A 30 4.48 0.02 14.39
CA ASN A 30 3.22 0.18 13.68
C ASN A 30 3.52 0.85 12.34
N ALA A 31 3.06 0.26 11.24
CA ALA A 31 3.13 0.86 9.92
C ALA A 31 1.82 0.69 9.15
N ALA A 32 1.40 1.75 8.47
CA ALA A 32 0.24 1.74 7.58
C ALA A 32 0.69 2.07 6.15
N LEU A 33 0.47 1.15 5.23
CA LEU A 33 0.81 1.30 3.82
C LEU A 33 -0.42 1.83 3.08
N LEU A 34 -0.40 3.13 2.75
CA LEU A 34 -1.50 3.82 2.07
C LEU A 34 -1.34 3.76 0.55
N LEU A 35 -2.29 3.11 -0.12
CA LEU A 35 -2.30 2.97 -1.58
C LEU A 35 -2.92 4.21 -2.24
N GLY A 36 -2.09 4.95 -2.99
CA GLY A 36 -2.52 6.05 -3.85
C GLY A 36 -2.89 5.63 -5.28
N HIS A 37 -2.47 4.42 -5.70
CA HIS A 37 -2.80 3.85 -7.00
C HIS A 37 -3.35 2.43 -6.81
N LEU A 38 -4.45 2.12 -7.50
CA LEU A 38 -5.26 0.92 -7.25
C LEU A 38 -4.94 -0.27 -8.17
N GLY A 39 -3.72 -0.33 -8.73
CA GLY A 39 -3.30 -1.47 -9.53
C GLY A 39 -3.29 -2.76 -8.69
N SER A 40 -3.92 -3.83 -9.18
CA SER A 40 -3.95 -5.15 -8.52
C SER A 40 -2.55 -5.69 -8.19
N ALA A 41 -1.58 -5.43 -9.07
CA ALA A 41 -0.18 -5.79 -8.86
C ALA A 41 0.48 -5.05 -7.68
N GLN A 42 0.16 -3.77 -7.47
CA GLN A 42 0.73 -3.00 -6.36
C GLN A 42 0.18 -3.48 -5.03
N LEU A 43 -1.13 -3.70 -4.93
CA LEU A 43 -1.72 -4.29 -3.75
C LEU A 43 -1.06 -5.64 -3.41
N LEU A 44 -0.99 -6.55 -4.39
CA LEU A 44 -0.40 -7.87 -4.18
C LEU A 44 1.06 -7.76 -3.70
N SER A 45 1.84 -6.83 -4.25
CA SER A 45 3.21 -6.59 -3.80
C SER A 45 3.29 -6.15 -2.33
N LEU A 46 2.35 -5.33 -1.86
CA LEU A 46 2.28 -4.91 -0.46
C LEU A 46 1.81 -6.03 0.46
N GLU A 47 0.87 -6.85 0.03
CA GLU A 47 0.41 -8.03 0.77
C GLU A 47 1.55 -9.03 0.98
N LEU A 48 2.35 -9.28 -0.07
CA LEU A 48 3.54 -10.14 0.03
C LEU A 48 4.61 -9.54 0.94
N SER A 49 4.84 -8.22 0.87
CA SER A 49 5.75 -7.51 1.78
C SER A 49 5.29 -7.63 3.24
N ALA A 50 4.00 -7.40 3.50
CA ALA A 50 3.43 -7.52 4.84
C ALA A 50 3.53 -8.94 5.40
N GLN A 51 3.27 -9.97 4.57
CA GLN A 51 3.45 -11.37 4.97
C GLN A 51 4.89 -11.70 5.37
N GLU A 52 5.88 -11.19 4.62
CA GLU A 52 7.30 -11.36 4.93
C GLU A 52 7.67 -10.68 6.26
N LEU A 53 7.24 -9.43 6.46
CA LEU A 53 7.50 -8.65 7.67
C LEU A 53 6.84 -9.27 8.91
N LEU A 54 5.60 -9.76 8.81
CA LEU A 54 4.89 -10.44 9.91
C LEU A 54 5.55 -11.77 10.30
N LYS A 55 6.20 -12.46 9.35
CA LYS A 55 7.00 -13.66 9.66
C LYS A 55 8.31 -13.30 10.36
N ARG A 56 8.92 -12.17 9.98
CA ARG A 56 10.22 -11.70 10.49
C ARG A 56 10.11 -11.08 11.89
N TYR A 57 9.06 -10.30 12.14
CA TYR A 57 8.88 -9.52 13.36
C TYR A 57 7.58 -9.89 14.06
N ARG A 58 7.69 -10.44 15.27
CA ARG A 58 6.51 -10.82 16.07
C ARG A 58 5.80 -9.63 16.71
N ASP A 59 6.46 -8.49 16.81
CA ASP A 59 6.00 -7.29 17.49
C ASP A 59 5.58 -6.17 16.52
N ILE A 60 5.51 -6.45 15.22
CA ILE A 60 5.09 -5.47 14.21
C ILE A 60 3.57 -5.55 13.98
N ASN A 61 2.92 -4.39 13.91
CA ASN A 61 1.54 -4.22 13.49
C ASN A 61 1.52 -3.53 12.13
N LEU A 62 0.86 -4.16 11.15
CA LEU A 62 0.79 -3.66 9.78
C LEU A 62 -0.66 -3.48 9.35
N ALA A 63 -0.91 -2.40 8.61
CA ALA A 63 -2.18 -2.16 7.92
C ALA A 63 -1.91 -1.81 6.46
N ILE A 64 -2.70 -2.38 5.54
CA ILE A 64 -2.74 -1.95 4.13
C ILE A 64 -4.04 -1.20 3.93
N VAL A 65 -3.94 0.06 3.52
CA VAL A 65 -5.08 0.97 3.45
C VAL A 65 -5.39 1.31 1.99
N ARG A 66 -6.59 0.98 1.55
CA ARG A 66 -7.13 1.37 0.25
C ARG A 66 -7.85 2.69 0.39
N PHE A 67 -7.17 3.78 0.04
CA PHE A 67 -7.70 5.13 0.22
C PHE A 67 -9.09 5.35 -0.40
N PRO A 68 -9.38 4.88 -1.64
CA PRO A 68 -10.69 5.08 -2.25
C PRO A 68 -11.84 4.35 -1.54
N GLU A 69 -11.56 3.21 -0.90
CA GLU A 69 -12.58 2.47 -0.12
C GLU A 69 -12.97 3.20 1.18
N ILE A 70 -12.02 3.93 1.77
CA ILE A 70 -12.32 4.82 2.90
C ILE A 70 -13.13 6.02 2.42
N LEU A 71 -12.72 6.61 1.30
CA LEU A 71 -13.33 7.83 0.78
C LEU A 71 -14.79 7.62 0.37
N LYS A 72 -15.13 6.49 -0.28
CA LYS A 72 -16.50 6.09 -0.61
C LYS A 72 -17.44 6.11 0.61
N LYS A 73 -16.93 5.80 1.80
CA LYS A 73 -17.73 5.79 3.04
C LYS A 73 -17.91 7.19 3.64
N LEU A 74 -17.00 8.12 3.37
CA LEU A 74 -16.98 9.47 3.95
C LEU A 74 -17.73 10.49 3.09
N LEU A 75 -17.72 10.30 1.76
CA LEU A 75 -18.26 11.25 0.79
C LEU A 75 -19.65 10.87 0.28
N ALA A 76 -20.55 10.41 1.17
CA ALA A 76 -21.94 10.12 0.81
C ALA A 76 -22.57 11.36 0.13
N GLY A 77 -22.71 11.31 -1.20
CA GLY A 77 -23.30 12.37 -2.02
C GLY A 77 -22.36 13.32 -2.78
N ILE A 78 -21.03 13.13 -2.75
CA ILE A 78 -20.07 13.97 -3.52
C ILE A 78 -19.34 13.19 -4.63
N VAL A 79 -19.28 11.86 -4.54
CA VAL A 79 -18.61 11.02 -5.55
C VAL A 79 -19.55 10.79 -6.72
N ASP A 80 -19.34 11.56 -7.79
CA ASP A 80 -19.93 11.29 -9.11
C ASP A 80 -19.39 9.96 -9.67
N GLU A 81 -20.09 9.39 -10.65
CA GLU A 81 -19.92 8.07 -11.29
C GLU A 81 -18.55 7.36 -11.19
N PRO A 82 -18.51 6.00 -11.17
CA PRO A 82 -17.29 5.24 -10.91
C PRO A 82 -16.24 5.40 -12.04
N PHE A 83 -15.41 6.43 -11.96
CA PHE A 83 -14.22 6.54 -12.78
C PHE A 83 -13.10 5.69 -12.16
N GLY A 84 -12.66 4.67 -12.90
CA GLY A 84 -11.62 3.75 -12.45
C GLY A 84 -10.22 4.39 -12.33
N HIS A 85 -10.00 5.58 -12.93
CA HIS A 85 -8.74 6.31 -12.89
C HIS A 85 -8.97 7.80 -13.24
N ALA A 86 -8.49 8.71 -12.40
CA ALA A 86 -8.46 10.17 -12.63
C ALA A 86 -9.81 10.83 -13.02
N GLY A 87 -10.91 10.42 -12.40
CA GLY A 87 -12.21 11.10 -12.50
C GLY A 87 -12.80 11.45 -11.15
#